data_AF-F7IDJ3-F1
#
_entry.id   AF-F7IDJ3-F1
#
_cell.length_a   1.000
_cell.length_b   1.000
_cell.length_c   1.000
_cell.angle_alpha   90.00
_cell.angle_beta   90.00
_cell.angle_gamma   90.00
#
_symmetry.space_group_name_H-M   'P 1'
#
loop_
_entity.id
_entity.type
_entity.pdbx_description
1 polymer ?
#
loop_
_entity_poly.entity_id
_entity_poly.type
_entity_poly.pdbx_seq_one_letter_code
_entity_poly.pdbx_strand_id
1 'polypeptide(L)'
;MMPKHCSLGFLISFLLTGVAGTQPAHESLKPQRVRFQSRNFHNILQWQPGRALAGNSTVYFVQYKVYGQRQWKNKEDCWGIQELFCDLTNETSDIQEPYYGRVKAASAGSYSDWSLTPRFTPWWETKIDPPVMNITQVNGSLLVILHAPNLPYRYQKEKNVSIEDYYELVYRVFIINNSLEKEKKVYEGTHRVVEIEALTPHSSYCVVAEIYQPMLDRSQRSEERCVETP
;
A
#
# COMPACT_ATOMS: atom_id res chain seq x y z
N MET A 1 -52.47 -72.03 0.23
CA MET A 1 -51.89 -71.87 1.59
C MET A 1 -50.81 -70.79 1.51
N MET A 2 -50.92 -69.74 2.34
CA MET A 2 -49.92 -68.66 2.40
C MET A 2 -48.59 -69.16 3.01
N PRO A 3 -47.50 -68.39 2.94
CA PRO A 3 -47.31 -67.35 3.95
C PRO A 3 -46.93 -65.97 3.40
N LYS A 4 -47.47 -64.94 4.07
CA LYS A 4 -47.07 -63.53 4.00
C LYS A 4 -45.73 -63.38 4.70
N HIS A 5 -44.75 -62.75 4.06
CA HIS A 5 -43.56 -62.27 4.75
C HIS A 5 -43.77 -60.81 5.18
N CYS A 6 -43.77 -60.61 6.50
CA CYS A 6 -43.77 -59.32 7.18
C CYS A 6 -42.47 -58.55 6.88
N SER A 7 -42.59 -57.35 6.33
CA SER A 7 -41.50 -56.39 6.21
C SER A 7 -41.30 -55.68 7.55
N LEU A 8 -40.22 -56.01 8.27
CA LEU A 8 -39.83 -55.30 9.49
C LEU A 8 -39.03 -54.06 9.09
N GLY A 9 -39.67 -52.88 9.14
CA GLY A 9 -39.01 -51.60 8.87
C GLY A 9 -38.02 -51.26 9.99
N PHE A 10 -36.74 -51.12 9.64
CA PHE A 10 -35.71 -50.64 10.56
C PHE A 10 -35.63 -49.11 10.44
N LEU A 11 -36.11 -48.38 11.44
CA LEU A 11 -35.88 -46.94 11.58
C LEU A 11 -34.45 -46.72 12.08
N ILE A 12 -33.52 -46.43 11.16
CA ILE A 12 -32.18 -45.98 11.51
C ILE A 12 -32.27 -44.50 11.85
N SER A 13 -32.33 -44.18 13.14
CA SER A 13 -32.14 -42.83 13.65
C SER A 13 -30.68 -42.40 13.43
N PHE A 14 -30.44 -41.58 12.40
CA PHE A 14 -29.17 -40.88 12.24
C PHE A 14 -29.07 -39.79 13.32
N LEU A 15 -28.37 -40.10 14.41
CA LEU A 15 -27.83 -39.09 15.31
C LEU A 15 -26.74 -38.33 14.54
N LEU A 16 -27.07 -37.14 14.05
CA LEU A 16 -26.08 -36.17 13.58
C LEU A 16 -25.29 -35.68 14.79
N THR A 17 -24.24 -36.42 15.17
CA THR A 17 -23.20 -35.90 16.02
C THR A 17 -22.48 -34.81 15.23
N GLY A 18 -22.76 -33.55 15.58
CA GLY A 18 -22.04 -32.41 15.06
C GLY A 18 -20.56 -32.56 15.40
N VAL A 19 -19.77 -32.99 14.42
CA VAL A 19 -18.31 -32.90 14.49
C VAL A 19 -18.00 -31.41 14.41
N ALA A 20 -17.82 -30.78 15.57
CA ALA A 20 -17.07 -29.54 15.65
C ALA A 20 -15.64 -29.86 15.19
N GLY A 21 -15.38 -29.64 13.91
CA GLY A 21 -14.07 -29.88 13.33
C GLY A 21 -13.04 -29.02 14.06
N THR A 22 -12.23 -29.64 14.92
CA THR A 22 -10.98 -29.06 15.39
C THR A 22 -10.09 -28.88 14.18
N GLN A 23 -10.06 -27.67 13.61
CA GLN A 23 -9.08 -27.34 12.59
C GLN A 23 -7.68 -27.56 13.17
N PRO A 24 -6.75 -28.17 12.41
CA PRO A 24 -5.38 -28.36 12.89
C PRO A 24 -4.80 -27.02 13.37
N ALA A 25 -4.15 -27.00 14.52
CA ALA A 25 -3.57 -25.78 15.11
C ALA A 25 -2.68 -25.01 14.11
N HIS A 26 -2.02 -25.74 13.19
CA HIS A 26 -1.23 -25.19 12.09
C HIS A 26 -2.01 -24.29 11.12
N GLU A 27 -3.23 -24.68 10.74
CA GLU A 27 -4.07 -23.87 9.84
C GLU A 27 -4.63 -22.64 10.57
N SER A 28 -4.95 -22.79 11.84
CA SER A 28 -5.52 -21.71 12.64
C SER A 28 -4.50 -20.60 12.93
N LEU A 29 -3.19 -20.92 13.01
CA LEU A 29 -2.11 -19.94 13.18
C LEU A 29 -1.69 -19.23 11.88
N LYS A 30 -2.14 -19.71 10.72
CA LYS A 30 -1.67 -19.23 9.42
C LYS A 30 -2.03 -17.76 9.19
N PRO A 31 -1.04 -16.87 8.94
CA PRO A 31 -1.30 -15.46 8.66
C PRO A 31 -2.26 -15.26 7.49
N GLN A 32 -3.14 -14.28 7.61
CA GLN A 32 -4.18 -13.98 6.62
C GLN A 32 -3.90 -12.67 5.90
N ARG A 33 -4.50 -12.47 4.72
CA ARG A 33 -4.43 -11.22 3.94
C ARG A 33 -3.01 -10.65 3.78
N VAL A 34 -2.04 -11.53 3.51
CA VAL A 34 -0.64 -11.13 3.31
C VAL A 34 -0.51 -10.36 2.00
N ARG A 35 -0.06 -9.11 2.06
CA ARG A 35 0.07 -8.23 0.90
C ARG A 35 1.14 -7.17 1.12
N PHE A 36 1.68 -6.66 0.02
CA PHE A 36 2.48 -5.44 0.06
C PHE A 36 1.58 -4.21 0.16
N GLN A 37 2.06 -3.20 0.89
CA GLN A 37 1.59 -1.83 0.83
C GLN A 37 2.79 -0.97 0.43
N SER A 38 2.66 -0.27 -0.69
CA SER A 38 3.75 0.52 -1.25
C SER A 38 3.32 1.98 -1.40
N ARG A 39 4.12 2.87 -0.81
CA ARG A 39 3.90 4.32 -0.84
C ARG A 39 5.23 5.03 -1.00
N ASN A 40 5.38 5.86 -2.04
CA ASN A 40 6.65 6.48 -2.43
C ASN A 40 7.81 5.46 -2.42
N PHE A 41 7.56 4.25 -2.94
CA PHE A 41 8.49 3.12 -2.96
C PHE A 41 8.98 2.58 -1.59
N HIS A 42 8.38 3.02 -0.48
CA HIS A 42 8.52 2.31 0.79
C HIS A 42 7.59 1.09 0.73
N ASN A 43 8.17 -0.11 0.70
CA ASN A 43 7.48 -1.35 0.39
C ASN A 43 7.35 -2.20 1.65
N ILE A 44 6.19 -2.14 2.28
CA ILE A 44 5.91 -2.80 3.56
C ILE A 44 5.05 -4.04 3.32
N LEU A 45 5.55 -5.20 3.72
CA LEU A 45 4.76 -6.42 3.77
C LEU A 45 3.86 -6.38 5.01
N GLN A 46 2.55 -6.56 4.86
CA GLN A 46 1.59 -6.58 5.97
C GLN A 46 0.70 -7.81 5.93
N TRP A 47 0.27 -8.26 7.10
CA TRP A 47 -0.65 -9.39 7.25
C TRP A 47 -1.61 -9.20 8.42
N GLN A 48 -2.61 -10.06 8.48
CA GLN A 48 -3.48 -10.23 9.64
C GLN A 48 -3.07 -11.51 10.40
N PRO A 49 -3.31 -11.57 11.72
CA PRO A 49 -3.10 -12.79 12.49
C PRO A 49 -3.93 -13.97 11.94
N GLY A 50 -3.55 -15.18 12.35
CA GLY A 50 -4.38 -16.36 12.16
C GLY A 50 -5.72 -16.28 12.93
N ARG A 51 -6.57 -17.28 12.74
CA ARG A 51 -7.88 -17.40 13.40
C ARG A 51 -7.78 -17.88 14.85
N ALA A 52 -6.71 -18.55 15.22
CA ALA A 52 -6.42 -18.87 16.61
C ALA A 52 -6.28 -17.55 17.38
N LEU A 53 -6.74 -17.51 18.63
CA LEU A 53 -6.46 -16.41 19.55
C LEU A 53 -4.94 -16.23 19.60
N ALA A 54 -4.42 -15.28 18.83
CA ALA A 54 -3.03 -14.89 18.84
C ALA A 54 -2.80 -14.20 20.18
N GLY A 55 -2.50 -14.98 21.21
CA GLY A 55 -1.99 -14.42 22.45
C GLY A 55 -0.70 -13.63 22.16
N ASN A 56 -0.32 -12.76 23.10
CA ASN A 56 0.88 -11.89 23.04
C ASN A 56 2.23 -12.64 22.89
N SER A 57 2.22 -13.94 22.62
CA SER A 57 3.37 -14.82 22.43
C SER A 57 3.57 -15.29 20.98
N THR A 58 2.73 -14.85 20.04
CA THR A 58 2.87 -15.21 18.62
C THR A 58 3.96 -14.37 17.97
N VAL A 59 4.88 -15.04 17.26
CA VAL A 59 5.95 -14.38 16.51
C VAL A 59 5.88 -14.76 15.02
N TYR A 60 6.42 -13.89 14.17
CA TYR A 60 6.35 -14.00 12.72
C TYR A 60 7.74 -14.02 12.10
N PHE A 61 7.85 -14.75 11.00
CA PHE A 61 9.09 -14.89 10.24
C PHE A 61 8.81 -14.55 8.78
N VAL A 62 9.60 -13.64 8.21
CA VAL A 62 9.40 -13.15 6.85
C VAL A 62 10.50 -13.63 5.91
N GLN A 63 10.09 -14.04 4.72
CA GLN A 63 10.97 -14.28 3.59
C GLN A 63 10.49 -13.53 2.36
N TYR A 64 11.44 -13.26 1.47
CA TYR A 64 11.18 -12.60 0.19
C TYR A 64 11.97 -13.27 -0.93
N LYS A 65 11.56 -13.03 -2.18
CA LYS A 65 12.33 -13.37 -3.36
C LYS A 65 11.93 -12.52 -4.56
N VAL A 66 12.84 -12.43 -5.52
CA VAL A 66 12.54 -11.90 -6.86
C VAL A 66 11.84 -12.99 -7.68
N TYR A 67 10.94 -12.59 -8.57
CA TYR A 67 10.29 -13.48 -9.52
C TYR A 67 11.32 -14.22 -10.37
N GLY A 68 11.02 -15.46 -10.74
CA GLY A 68 11.97 -16.35 -11.43
C GLY A 68 13.05 -16.97 -10.54
N GLN A 69 13.36 -16.38 -9.38
CA GLN A 69 14.31 -17.00 -8.44
C GLN A 69 13.67 -18.21 -7.72
N ARG A 70 14.48 -19.26 -7.54
CA ARG A 70 14.09 -20.50 -6.87
C ARG A 70 14.18 -20.39 -5.35
N GLN A 71 15.22 -19.74 -4.85
CA GLN A 71 15.53 -19.66 -3.43
C GLN A 71 14.80 -18.50 -2.76
N TRP A 72 14.33 -18.74 -1.54
CA TRP A 72 13.78 -17.72 -0.65
C TRP A 72 14.90 -17.17 0.24
N LYS A 73 14.87 -15.85 0.49
CA LYS A 73 15.79 -15.19 1.42
C LYS A 73 15.06 -14.81 2.69
N ASN A 74 15.71 -15.00 3.83
CA ASN A 74 15.23 -14.54 5.13
C ASN A 74 15.39 -13.02 5.21
N LYS A 75 14.40 -12.35 5.80
CA LYS A 75 14.56 -10.99 6.28
C LYS A 75 14.92 -11.07 7.75
N GLU A 76 16.21 -10.94 8.06
CA GLU A 76 16.76 -11.13 9.41
C GLU A 76 16.10 -10.18 10.44
N ASP A 77 15.90 -8.91 10.06
CA ASP A 77 15.23 -7.91 10.93
C ASP A 77 13.77 -8.26 11.27
N CYS A 78 13.16 -9.16 10.50
CA CYS A 78 11.79 -9.63 10.66
C CYS A 78 11.72 -11.14 11.00
N TRP A 79 12.78 -11.67 11.61
CA TRP A 79 12.89 -13.08 11.96
C TRP A 79 12.54 -13.32 13.44
N GLY A 80 11.24 -13.44 13.73
CA GLY A 80 10.73 -13.64 15.09
C GLY A 80 10.11 -12.40 15.72
N ILE A 81 9.48 -11.55 14.90
CA ILE A 81 8.86 -10.28 15.32
C ILE A 81 7.41 -10.49 15.78
N GLN A 82 6.87 -9.61 16.61
CA GLN A 82 5.45 -9.68 17.04
C GLN A 82 4.55 -8.79 16.18
N GLU A 83 5.16 -7.84 15.48
CA GLU A 83 4.54 -6.92 14.56
C GLU A 83 3.89 -7.66 13.41
N LEU A 84 2.84 -7.05 12.86
CA LEU A 84 2.06 -7.58 11.74
C LEU A 84 2.49 -6.99 10.39
N PHE A 85 3.70 -6.45 10.38
CA PHE A 85 4.32 -5.85 9.21
C PHE A 85 5.83 -6.07 9.21
N CYS A 86 6.42 -5.97 8.04
CA CYS A 86 7.86 -6.02 7.85
C CYS A 86 8.26 -5.10 6.71
N ASP A 87 9.28 -4.27 6.93
CA ASP A 87 9.84 -3.40 5.90
C ASP A 87 10.74 -4.23 4.97
N LEU A 88 10.38 -4.28 3.68
CA LEU A 88 11.15 -4.93 2.62
C LEU A 88 11.63 -3.92 1.57
N THR A 89 11.68 -2.63 1.90
CA THR A 89 12.01 -1.54 0.98
C THR A 89 13.36 -1.76 0.31
N ASN A 90 14.40 -2.10 1.08
CA ASN A 90 15.75 -2.34 0.54
C ASN A 90 15.81 -3.62 -0.31
N GLU A 91 15.10 -4.65 0.13
CA GLU A 91 15.00 -5.95 -0.50
C GLU A 91 14.25 -5.91 -1.84
N THR A 92 13.44 -4.86 -2.04
CA THR A 92 12.62 -4.61 -3.23
C THR A 92 13.01 -3.31 -3.94
N SER A 93 14.30 -2.95 -3.88
CA SER A 93 14.82 -1.68 -4.38
C SER A 93 14.91 -1.55 -5.89
N ASP A 94 14.98 -2.67 -6.62
CA ASP A 94 14.79 -2.64 -8.06
C ASP A 94 13.29 -2.55 -8.35
N ILE A 95 12.84 -1.38 -8.78
CA ILE A 95 11.42 -1.06 -8.90
C ILE A 95 10.73 -1.78 -10.06
N GLN A 96 11.49 -2.23 -11.07
CA GLN A 96 10.94 -2.90 -12.27
C GLN A 96 10.78 -4.40 -12.04
N GLU A 97 11.52 -4.96 -11.09
CA GLU A 97 11.47 -6.39 -10.79
C GLU A 97 10.15 -6.76 -10.07
N PRO A 98 9.56 -7.92 -10.40
CA PRO A 98 8.46 -8.48 -9.62
C PRO A 98 8.99 -9.27 -8.42
N TYR A 99 8.30 -9.18 -7.29
CA TYR A 99 8.67 -9.83 -6.03
C TYR A 99 7.53 -10.68 -5.47
N TYR A 100 7.91 -11.59 -4.58
CA TYR A 100 6.99 -12.24 -3.65
C TYR A 100 7.51 -12.10 -2.21
N GLY A 101 6.59 -11.91 -1.28
CA GLY A 101 6.82 -12.02 0.15
C GLY A 101 6.05 -13.22 0.70
N ARG A 102 6.58 -13.83 1.76
CA ARG A 102 5.82 -14.81 2.54
C ARG A 102 6.10 -14.67 4.02
N VAL A 103 5.11 -15.00 4.82
CA VAL A 103 5.19 -14.96 6.28
C VAL A 103 4.61 -16.24 6.87
N LYS A 104 5.21 -16.72 7.96
CA LYS A 104 4.64 -17.77 8.81
C LYS A 104 4.63 -17.30 10.26
N ALA A 105 3.71 -17.84 11.04
CA ALA A 105 3.62 -17.60 12.48
C ALA A 105 4.24 -18.77 13.26
N ALA A 106 4.68 -18.50 14.48
CA ALA A 106 4.92 -19.51 15.50
C ALA A 106 4.30 -19.11 16.82
N SER A 107 3.72 -20.08 17.51
CA SER A 107 3.15 -19.91 18.85
C SER A 107 3.24 -21.23 19.61
N ALA A 108 3.63 -21.17 20.89
CA ALA A 108 3.77 -22.34 21.78
C ALA A 108 4.54 -23.52 21.15
N GLY A 109 5.63 -23.25 20.45
CA GLY A 109 6.47 -24.26 19.80
C GLY A 109 5.92 -24.84 18.48
N SER A 110 4.74 -24.39 18.04
CA SER A 110 4.12 -24.82 16.77
C SER A 110 4.26 -23.73 15.71
N TYR A 111 4.55 -24.14 14.46
CA TYR A 111 4.66 -23.24 13.30
C TYR A 111 3.45 -23.37 12.39
N SER A 112 3.00 -22.27 11.80
CA SER A 112 2.04 -22.33 10.70
C SER A 112 2.73 -22.67 9.38
N ASP A 113 1.92 -23.02 8.37
CA ASP A 113 2.35 -22.93 6.98
C ASP A 113 2.73 -21.51 6.59
N TRP A 114 3.49 -21.38 5.51
CA TRP A 114 3.76 -20.11 4.86
C TRP A 114 2.50 -19.56 4.17
N SER A 115 2.25 -18.28 4.38
CA SER A 115 1.28 -17.49 3.63
C SER A 115 2.02 -16.56 2.66
N LEU A 116 1.70 -16.72 1.38
CA LEU A 116 2.37 -16.05 0.25
C LEU A 116 1.55 -14.83 -0.21
N THR A 117 2.24 -13.77 -0.63
CA THR A 117 1.60 -12.63 -1.31
C THR A 117 1.23 -12.95 -2.76
N PRO A 118 0.29 -12.20 -3.36
CA PRO A 118 0.31 -12.00 -4.81
C PRO A 118 1.67 -11.47 -5.28
N ARG A 119 1.92 -11.56 -6.60
CA ARG A 119 3.10 -10.94 -7.20
C ARG A 119 3.00 -9.43 -7.01
N PHE A 120 4.09 -8.80 -6.58
CA PHE A 120 4.17 -7.36 -6.35
C PHE A 120 5.27 -6.75 -7.22
N THR A 121 4.96 -5.72 -8.02
CA THR A 121 5.96 -4.94 -8.75
C THR A 121 5.89 -3.47 -8.31
N PRO A 122 6.93 -2.93 -7.65
CA PRO A 122 6.90 -1.57 -7.10
C PRO A 122 6.47 -0.51 -8.12
N TRP A 123 7.02 -0.56 -9.35
CA TRP A 123 6.71 0.41 -10.41
C TRP A 123 5.22 0.44 -10.80
N TRP A 124 4.51 -0.69 -10.72
CA TRP A 124 3.08 -0.75 -11.08
C TRP A 124 2.16 -0.47 -9.90
N GLU A 125 2.61 -0.74 -8.68
CA GLU A 125 1.73 -0.84 -7.50
C GLU A 125 2.00 0.20 -6.43
N THR A 126 3.14 0.90 -6.46
CA THR A 126 3.40 2.02 -5.54
C THR A 126 2.38 3.13 -5.74
N LYS A 127 1.91 3.68 -4.62
CA LYS A 127 1.16 4.93 -4.62
C LYS A 127 2.13 6.09 -4.42
N ILE A 128 2.03 7.10 -5.27
CA ILE A 128 2.83 8.30 -5.17
C ILE A 128 2.00 9.37 -4.50
N ASP A 129 2.56 9.95 -3.45
CA ASP A 129 1.90 11.03 -2.74
C ASP A 129 1.83 12.31 -3.56
N PRO A 130 0.84 13.16 -3.29
CA PRO A 130 0.79 14.50 -3.86
C PRO A 130 2.05 15.30 -3.50
N PRO A 131 2.36 16.36 -4.27
CA PRO A 131 3.54 17.17 -3.99
C PRO A 131 3.30 18.00 -2.73
N VAL A 132 4.36 18.22 -1.95
CA VAL A 132 4.32 19.21 -0.87
C VAL A 132 4.43 20.59 -1.51
N MET A 133 3.47 21.46 -1.18
CA MET A 133 3.33 22.76 -1.81
C MET A 133 3.66 23.88 -0.82
N ASN A 134 4.54 24.80 -1.24
CA ASN A 134 4.84 26.05 -0.56
C ASN A 134 4.35 27.22 -1.41
N ILE A 135 3.59 28.13 -0.82
CA ILE A 135 3.00 29.27 -1.53
C ILE A 135 3.55 30.55 -0.94
N THR A 136 4.04 31.44 -1.81
CA THR A 136 4.54 32.77 -1.43
C THR A 136 3.92 33.83 -2.31
N GLN A 137 3.70 35.02 -1.76
CA GLN A 137 3.18 36.15 -2.53
C GLN A 137 4.33 37.02 -3.01
N VAL A 138 4.38 37.29 -4.32
CA VAL A 138 5.42 38.10 -4.96
C VAL A 138 4.75 39.06 -5.93
N ASN A 139 4.85 40.37 -5.68
CA ASN A 139 4.32 41.43 -6.56
C ASN A 139 2.83 41.28 -6.97
N GLY A 140 1.99 40.72 -6.09
CA GLY A 140 0.56 40.47 -6.38
C GLY A 140 0.26 39.14 -7.09
N SER A 141 1.30 38.37 -7.43
CA SER A 141 1.20 36.98 -7.91
C SER A 141 1.37 35.98 -6.78
N LEU A 142 0.86 34.76 -6.97
CA LEU A 142 1.19 33.62 -6.12
C LEU A 142 2.27 32.76 -6.76
N LEU A 143 3.41 32.66 -6.09
CA LEU A 143 4.49 31.75 -6.46
C LEU A 143 4.33 30.44 -5.69
N VAL A 144 4.02 29.38 -6.43
CA VAL A 144 3.79 28.02 -5.94
C VAL A 144 5.02 27.17 -6.22
N ILE A 145 5.64 26.66 -5.16
CA ILE A 145 6.80 25.77 -5.22
C ILE A 145 6.35 24.37 -4.81
N LEU A 146 6.59 23.40 -5.69
CA LEU A 146 6.17 22.00 -5.58
C LEU A 146 7.38 21.12 -5.28
N HIS A 147 7.24 20.27 -4.27
CA HIS A 147 8.26 19.30 -3.87
C HIS A 147 7.71 17.88 -4.02
N ALA A 148 8.33 17.08 -4.89
CA ALA A 148 8.02 15.65 -4.98
C ALA A 148 8.35 14.92 -3.67
N PRO A 149 7.65 13.82 -3.36
CA PRO A 149 8.03 12.94 -2.27
C PRO A 149 9.45 12.39 -2.44
N ASN A 150 10.17 12.26 -1.34
CA ASN A 150 11.49 11.65 -1.33
C ASN A 150 11.40 10.13 -1.51
N LEU A 151 12.35 9.57 -2.25
CA LEU A 151 12.51 8.13 -2.40
C LEU A 151 13.35 7.55 -1.24
N PRO A 152 13.09 6.30 -0.82
CA PRO A 152 13.91 5.62 0.19
C PRO A 152 15.30 5.25 -0.34
N TYR A 153 15.46 5.18 -1.66
CA TYR A 153 16.68 4.73 -2.29
C TYR A 153 17.69 5.87 -2.41
N ARG A 154 18.82 5.72 -1.71
CA ARG A 154 20.05 6.43 -2.05
C ARG A 154 20.89 5.47 -2.88
N TYR A 155 21.10 5.75 -4.16
CA TYR A 155 22.03 4.94 -4.95
C TYR A 155 23.41 4.96 -4.26
N GLN A 156 24.20 3.89 -4.39
CA GLN A 156 25.54 3.72 -3.77
C GLN A 156 26.60 4.76 -4.24
N LYS A 157 26.19 5.83 -4.93
CA LYS A 157 27.02 6.95 -5.36
C LYS A 157 26.21 8.24 -5.26
N GLU A 158 26.18 8.88 -4.09
CA GLU A 158 25.98 10.33 -3.82
C GLU A 158 24.95 11.15 -4.63
N LYS A 159 24.12 10.53 -5.46
CA LYS A 159 23.07 11.16 -6.25
C LYS A 159 21.75 10.83 -5.58
N ASN A 160 21.06 11.89 -5.16
CA ASN A 160 19.67 11.81 -4.77
C ASN A 160 18.88 11.41 -6.02
N VAL A 161 18.39 10.17 -6.06
CA VAL A 161 17.51 9.71 -7.13
C VAL A 161 16.14 10.31 -6.87
N SER A 162 15.59 10.97 -7.88
CA SER A 162 14.26 11.56 -7.80
C SER A 162 13.25 10.63 -8.43
N ILE A 163 11.99 10.77 -8.04
CA ILE A 163 10.91 10.01 -8.65
C ILE A 163 10.71 10.35 -10.14
N GLU A 164 11.06 11.56 -10.57
CA GLU A 164 11.08 11.97 -11.96
C GLU A 164 12.09 11.20 -12.82
N ASP A 165 13.09 10.54 -12.21
CA ASP A 165 14.04 9.71 -12.95
C ASP A 165 13.40 8.38 -13.42
N TYR A 166 12.28 7.98 -12.80
CA TYR A 166 11.59 6.71 -13.06
C TYR A 166 10.25 6.88 -13.76
N TYR A 167 9.60 8.03 -13.59
CA TYR A 167 8.34 8.36 -14.24
C TYR A 167 8.44 9.72 -14.90
N GLU A 168 7.83 9.85 -16.07
CA GLU A 168 7.51 11.15 -16.66
C GLU A 168 6.39 11.82 -15.85
N LEU A 169 6.73 12.49 -14.75
CA LEU A 169 5.76 13.15 -13.88
C LEU A 169 5.29 14.49 -14.46
N VAL A 170 4.00 14.74 -14.37
CA VAL A 170 3.38 16.03 -14.73
C VAL A 170 2.73 16.63 -13.49
N TYR A 171 3.17 17.82 -13.11
CA TYR A 171 2.56 18.60 -12.04
C TYR A 171 1.36 19.35 -12.60
N ARG A 172 0.23 19.26 -11.89
CA ARG A 172 -0.97 20.05 -12.17
C ARG A 172 -1.30 20.89 -10.95
N VAL A 173 -1.60 22.17 -11.18
CA VAL A 173 -1.99 23.10 -10.12
C VAL A 173 -3.37 23.66 -10.44
N PHE A 174 -4.22 23.65 -9.44
CA PHE A 174 -5.58 24.14 -9.48
C PHE A 174 -5.75 25.27 -8.47
N ILE A 175 -6.50 26.29 -8.86
CA ILE A 175 -6.92 27.37 -7.98
C ILE A 175 -8.44 27.31 -7.81
N ILE A 176 -8.87 27.48 -6.57
CA ILE A 176 -10.27 27.49 -6.16
C ILE A 176 -10.53 28.88 -5.58
N ASN A 177 -11.48 29.60 -6.18
CA ASN A 177 -11.95 30.86 -5.61
C ASN A 177 -13.05 30.56 -4.60
N ASN A 178 -12.83 30.88 -3.32
CA ASN A 178 -13.75 30.54 -2.24
C ASN A 178 -15.12 31.23 -2.39
N SER A 179 -15.18 32.40 -3.01
CA SER A 179 -16.43 33.15 -3.18
C SER A 179 -17.29 32.63 -4.33
N LEU A 180 -16.70 31.88 -5.26
CA LEU A 180 -17.37 31.41 -6.50
C LEU A 180 -17.42 29.88 -6.61
N GLU A 181 -16.81 29.16 -5.66
CA GLU A 181 -16.57 27.69 -5.68
C GLU A 181 -16.06 27.16 -7.03
N LYS A 182 -15.38 28.03 -7.80
CA LYS A 182 -14.95 27.70 -9.14
C LYS A 182 -13.50 27.24 -9.11
N GLU A 183 -13.30 25.98 -9.42
CA GLU A 183 -11.98 25.41 -9.64
C GLU A 183 -11.50 25.66 -11.07
N LYS A 184 -10.22 26.04 -11.21
CA LYS A 184 -9.55 26.19 -12.51
C LYS A 184 -8.16 25.58 -12.45
N LYS A 185 -7.84 24.71 -13.42
CA LYS A 185 -6.46 24.28 -13.67
C LYS A 185 -5.66 25.45 -14.25
N VAL A 186 -4.66 25.92 -13.51
CA VAL A 186 -3.83 27.07 -13.88
C VAL A 186 -2.48 26.63 -14.43
N TYR A 187 -2.06 25.40 -14.14
CA TYR A 187 -0.78 24.86 -14.61
C TYR A 187 -0.87 23.36 -14.91
N GLU A 188 -0.13 22.95 -15.93
CA GLU A 188 0.15 21.55 -16.27
C GLU A 188 1.53 21.48 -16.94
N GLY A 189 2.48 20.77 -16.32
CA GLY A 189 3.84 20.65 -16.87
C GLY A 189 4.83 20.02 -15.90
N THR A 190 6.11 20.03 -16.24
CA THR A 190 7.17 19.39 -15.46
C THR A 190 7.90 20.34 -14.49
N HIS A 191 7.59 21.65 -14.53
CA HIS A 191 8.25 22.62 -13.68
C HIS A 191 7.68 22.56 -12.25
N ARG A 192 8.60 22.62 -11.29
CA ARG A 192 8.27 22.63 -9.86
C ARG A 192 7.93 24.02 -9.31
N VAL A 193 8.17 25.08 -10.08
CA VAL A 193 7.87 26.46 -9.70
C VAL A 193 6.86 27.01 -10.69
N VAL A 194 5.74 27.50 -10.15
CA VAL A 194 4.60 27.99 -10.93
C VAL A 194 4.22 29.36 -10.40
N GLU A 195 4.17 30.35 -11.28
CA GLU A 195 3.64 31.67 -10.95
C GLU A 195 2.18 31.76 -11.43
N ILE A 196 1.29 32.14 -10.51
CA ILE A 196 -0.13 32.37 -10.78
C ILE A 196 -0.38 33.88 -10.71
N GLU A 197 -0.54 34.47 -11.88
CA GLU A 197 -0.83 35.90 -12.06
C GLU A 197 -2.34 36.19 -12.05
N ALA A 198 -2.69 37.49 -12.10
CA ALA A 198 -4.05 38.00 -12.31
C ALA A 198 -5.07 37.60 -11.23
N LEU A 199 -4.65 37.67 -9.96
CA LEU A 199 -5.51 37.43 -8.80
C LEU A 199 -6.29 38.70 -8.45
N THR A 200 -7.56 38.55 -8.06
CA THR A 200 -8.34 39.67 -7.55
C THR A 200 -7.81 40.07 -6.17
N PRO A 201 -7.55 41.36 -5.92
CA PRO A 201 -7.17 41.84 -4.58
C PRO A 201 -8.23 41.49 -3.54
N HIS A 202 -7.82 41.37 -2.27
CA HIS A 202 -8.71 41.16 -1.13
C HIS A 202 -9.65 39.94 -1.28
N SER A 203 -9.14 38.89 -1.92
CA SER A 203 -9.90 37.67 -2.20
C SER A 203 -9.17 36.46 -1.64
N SER A 204 -9.93 35.49 -1.14
CA SER A 204 -9.39 34.22 -0.64
C SER A 204 -9.33 33.19 -1.76
N TYR A 205 -8.14 32.63 -1.96
CA TYR A 205 -7.87 31.56 -2.93
C TYR A 205 -7.31 30.33 -2.24
N CYS A 206 -7.84 29.16 -2.55
CA CYS A 206 -7.25 27.89 -2.17
C CYS A 206 -6.54 27.27 -3.38
N VAL A 207 -5.35 26.73 -3.16
CA VAL A 207 -4.56 26.07 -4.18
C VAL A 207 -4.48 24.58 -3.86
N VAL A 208 -4.61 23.76 -4.89
CA VAL A 208 -4.46 22.29 -4.84
C VAL A 208 -3.45 21.88 -5.91
N ALA A 209 -2.58 20.94 -5.58
CA ALA A 209 -1.64 20.38 -6.53
C ALA A 209 -1.74 18.85 -6.58
N GLU A 210 -1.46 18.26 -7.73
CA GLU A 210 -1.32 16.81 -7.89
C GLU A 210 -0.10 16.49 -8.75
N ILE A 211 0.45 15.30 -8.52
CA ILE A 211 1.41 14.66 -9.42
C ILE A 211 0.61 13.70 -10.30
N TYR A 212 0.60 13.93 -11.60
CA TYR A 212 0.01 13.05 -12.60
C TYR A 212 1.09 12.15 -13.22
N GLN A 213 0.78 10.85 -13.30
CA GLN A 213 1.60 9.81 -13.91
C GLN A 213 0.94 9.37 -15.23
N PRO A 214 1.30 9.95 -16.39
CA PRO A 214 0.61 9.70 -17.66
C PRO A 214 0.59 8.23 -18.08
N MET A 215 1.69 7.52 -17.86
CA MET A 215 1.82 6.10 -18.21
C MET A 215 0.87 5.18 -17.44
N LEU A 216 0.46 5.58 -16.23
CA LEU A 216 -0.41 4.79 -15.37
C LEU A 216 -1.83 5.37 -15.27
N ASP A 217 -2.04 6.56 -15.83
CA ASP A 217 -3.23 7.39 -15.66
C ASP A 217 -3.65 7.53 -14.18
N ARG A 218 -2.68 7.91 -13.33
CA ARG A 218 -2.86 8.04 -11.87
C ARG A 218 -2.48 9.42 -11.38
N SER A 219 -3.23 9.90 -10.40
CA SER A 219 -2.90 11.09 -9.62
C SER A 219 -3.57 11.03 -8.26
N GLN A 220 -3.03 11.80 -7.32
CA GLN A 220 -3.64 12.08 -6.03
C GLN A 220 -3.49 13.57 -5.75
N ARG A 221 -4.56 14.19 -5.26
CA ARG A 221 -4.59 15.61 -4.90
C ARG A 221 -3.98 15.86 -3.53
N SER A 222 -3.31 16.99 -3.39
CA SER A 222 -2.84 17.52 -2.11
C SER A 222 -4.01 18.01 -1.27
N GLU A 223 -3.74 18.22 0.02
CA GLU A 223 -4.58 19.08 0.84
C GLU A 223 -4.61 20.50 0.27
N GLU A 224 -5.73 21.19 0.48
CA GLU A 224 -5.91 22.59 0.09
C GLU A 224 -5.02 23.51 0.94
N ARG A 225 -4.43 24.51 0.28
CA ARG A 225 -3.72 25.60 0.96
C ARG A 225 -4.32 26.93 0.55
N CYS A 226 -4.96 27.59 1.50
CA CYS A 226 -5.65 28.85 1.27
C CYS A 226 -4.80 30.05 1.68
N VAL A 227 -4.89 31.11 0.88
CA VAL A 227 -4.19 32.38 1.04
C VAL A 227 -5.13 33.52 0.72
N GLU A 228 -4.96 34.63 1.42
CA GLU A 228 -5.67 35.87 1.14
C GLU A 228 -4.74 36.82 0.39
N THR A 229 -5.23 37.39 -0.71
CA THR A 229 -4.52 38.44 -1.44
C THR A 229 -4.65 39.79 -0.70
N PRO A 230 -3.57 40.58 -0.62
CA PRO A 230 -3.58 41.93 -0.08
C PRO A 230 -4.53 42.91 -0.78
#